data_AF-A0A183AZK1-F1
#
_entry.id   AF-A0A183AZK1-F1
#
_cell.length_a   1.000
_cell.length_b   1.000
_cell.length_c   1.000
_cell.angle_alpha   90.00
_cell.angle_beta   90.00
_cell.angle_gamma   90.00
#
_symmetry.space_group_name_H-M   'P 1'
#
loop_
_entity.id
_entity.type
_entity.pdbx_description
1 polymer ?
#
loop_
_entity_poly.entity_id
_entity_poly.type
_entity_poly.pdbx_seq_one_letter_code
_entity_poly.pdbx_strand_id
1 'polypeptide(L)'
;MMRDRLVYHILALILHCDNFKTIVDDLAVDLKMNCERMRRYFLYMGCRVTKEEIKVNGEQGVRMIATLTTPVRFPDPALQKSRQKSFLS
;
A
#
# COMPACT_ATOMS: atom_id res chain seq x y z
N MET A 1 -12.66 3.76 -12.83
CA MET A 1 -13.29 2.43 -12.70
C MET A 1 -12.47 1.30 -13.32
N MET A 2 -12.29 1.20 -14.64
CA MET A 2 -11.50 0.08 -15.22
C MET A 2 -10.01 0.15 -14.87
N ARG A 3 -9.42 1.35 -14.91
CA ARG A 3 -8.01 1.56 -14.56
C ARG A 3 -7.68 1.11 -13.13
N ASP A 4 -8.55 1.45 -12.17
CA ASP A 4 -8.34 1.07 -10.76
C ASP A 4 -8.42 -0.44 -10.57
N ARG A 5 -9.36 -1.12 -11.26
CA ARG A 5 -9.44 -2.59 -11.26
C ARG A 5 -8.16 -3.20 -11.80
N LEU A 6 -7.66 -2.73 -12.94
CA LEU A 6 -6.40 -3.24 -13.51
C LEU A 6 -5.24 -3.06 -12.53
N VAL A 7 -5.13 -1.90 -11.89
CA VAL A 7 -4.09 -1.63 -10.87
C VAL A 7 -4.19 -2.62 -9.71
N TYR A 8 -5.38 -2.88 -9.16
CA TYR A 8 -5.54 -3.88 -8.09
C TYR A 8 -5.06 -5.27 -8.50
N HIS A 9 -5.33 -5.70 -9.74
CA HIS A 9 -4.88 -7.01 -10.22
C HIS A 9 -3.36 -7.05 -10.41
N ILE A 10 -2.77 -6.00 -10.98
CA ILE A 10 -1.31 -5.87 -11.10
C ILE A 10 -0.64 -5.92 -9.73
N LEU A 11 -1.14 -5.14 -8.76
CA LEU A 11 -0.57 -5.10 -7.41
C LEU A 11 -0.73 -6.44 -6.68
N ALA A 12 -1.84 -7.16 -6.90
CA ALA A 12 -2.02 -8.50 -6.34
C ALA A 12 -1.00 -9.51 -6.90
N LEU A 13 -0.69 -9.42 -8.19
CA LEU A 13 0.35 -10.25 -8.83
C LEU A 13 1.74 -9.92 -8.28
N ILE A 14 2.09 -8.64 -8.20
CA ILE A 14 3.38 -8.18 -7.65
C ILE A 14 3.54 -8.65 -6.20
N LEU A 15 2.49 -8.47 -5.40
CA LEU A 15 2.48 -8.90 -4.00
C LEU A 15 2.67 -10.42 -3.87
N HIS A 16 2.13 -11.21 -4.80
CA HIS A 16 2.36 -12.64 -4.84
C HIS A 16 3.82 -12.99 -5.20
N CYS A 17 4.41 -12.30 -6.16
CA CYS A 17 5.82 -12.47 -6.54
C CYS A 17 6.79 -12.09 -5.39
N ASP A 18 6.42 -11.09 -4.58
CA ASP A 18 7.23 -10.55 -3.49
C ASP A 18 6.95 -11.23 -2.13
N ASN A 19 6.43 -12.46 -2.13
CA ASN A 19 6.09 -13.22 -0.91
C ASN A 19 5.23 -12.41 0.08
N PHE A 20 4.27 -11.65 -0.45
CA PHE A 20 3.34 -10.81 0.30
C PHE A 20 3.98 -9.65 1.10
N LYS A 21 5.23 -9.26 0.79
CA LYS A 21 5.92 -8.10 1.38
C LYS A 21 6.67 -7.30 0.29
N THR A 22 6.22 -6.08 -0.01
CA THR A 22 6.77 -5.26 -1.12
C THR A 22 7.09 -3.82 -0.70
N ILE A 23 8.00 -3.18 -1.44
CA ILE A 23 8.41 -1.78 -1.25
C ILE A 23 7.49 -0.86 -2.09
N VAL A 24 6.69 -0.04 -1.41
CA VAL A 24 5.68 0.82 -2.06
C VAL A 24 6.32 1.95 -2.87
N ASP A 25 7.46 2.48 -2.42
CA ASP A 25 8.11 3.62 -3.07
C ASP A 25 8.63 3.26 -4.47
N ASP A 26 9.25 2.09 -4.62
CA ASP A 26 9.81 1.65 -5.89
C ASP A 26 8.68 1.39 -6.90
N LEU A 27 7.59 0.75 -6.45
CA LEU A 27 6.39 0.55 -7.27
C LEU A 27 5.71 1.86 -7.70
N ALA A 28 5.75 2.89 -6.86
CA ALA A 28 5.21 4.20 -7.19
C ALA A 28 6.01 4.85 -8.34
N VAL A 29 7.33 4.66 -8.38
CA VAL A 29 8.20 5.11 -9.47
C VAL A 29 7.90 4.30 -10.74
N ASP A 30 7.89 2.97 -10.66
CA ASP A 30 7.70 2.08 -11.81
C ASP A 30 6.36 2.29 -12.50
N LEU A 31 5.28 2.41 -11.72
CA LEU A 31 3.94 2.64 -12.24
C LEU A 31 3.64 4.12 -12.52
N LYS A 32 4.61 5.03 -12.25
CA LYS A 32 4.47 6.49 -12.38
C LYS A 32 3.23 7.01 -11.66
N MET A 33 3.06 6.59 -10.41
CA MET A 33 1.93 6.96 -9.56
C MET A 33 2.41 7.68 -8.31
N ASN A 34 1.58 8.60 -7.81
CA ASN A 34 1.84 9.26 -6.54
C ASN A 34 1.87 8.23 -5.38
N CYS A 35 2.88 8.31 -4.50
CA CYS A 35 3.06 7.37 -3.39
C CYS A 35 1.84 7.28 -2.44
N GLU A 36 1.17 8.39 -2.13
CA GLU A 36 -0.04 8.38 -1.29
C GLU A 36 -1.21 7.70 -1.99
N ARG A 37 -1.29 7.80 -3.32
CA ARG A 37 -2.28 7.03 -4.10
C ARG A 37 -1.93 5.55 -4.09
N MET A 38 -0.66 5.18 -4.26
CA MET A 38 -0.19 3.79 -4.20
C MET A 38 -0.49 3.16 -2.84
N ARG A 39 -0.17 3.88 -1.77
CA ARG A 39 -0.49 3.51 -0.38
C ARG A 39 -1.97 3.19 -0.20
N ARG A 40 -2.87 4.02 -0.76
CA ARG A 40 -4.32 3.78 -0.67
C ARG A 40 -4.76 2.49 -1.35
N TYR A 41 -4.16 2.10 -2.47
CA TYR A 41 -4.45 0.81 -3.10
C TYR A 41 -4.08 -0.36 -2.19
N PHE A 42 -2.88 -0.34 -1.60
CA PHE A 42 -2.45 -1.38 -0.66
C PHE A 42 -3.32 -1.47 0.60
N LEU A 43 -3.69 -0.32 1.18
CA LEU A 43 -4.61 -0.30 2.33
C LEU A 43 -5.99 -0.87 1.98
N TYR A 44 -6.51 -0.56 0.78
CA TYR A 44 -7.79 -1.10 0.33
C TYR A 44 -7.75 -2.62 0.12
N MET A 45 -6.61 -3.16 -0.35
CA MET A 45 -6.39 -4.61 -0.47
C MET A 45 -6.21 -5.32 0.88
N GLY A 46 -6.19 -4.59 2.01
CA GLY A 46 -6.01 -5.15 3.35
C GLY A 46 -4.54 -5.32 3.76
N CYS A 47 -3.60 -4.68 3.06
CA CYS A 47 -2.20 -4.67 3.46
C CYS A 47 -1.99 -3.72 4.64
N ARG A 48 -1.09 -4.08 5.55
CA ARG A 48 -0.49 -3.15 6.50
C ARG A 48 0.62 -2.38 5.80
N VAL A 49 0.64 -1.06 5.93
CA VAL A 49 1.70 -0.21 5.37
C VAL A 49 2.49 0.44 6.50
N THR A 50 3.77 0.10 6.60
CA THR A 50 4.73 0.61 7.61
C THR A 50 5.82 1.42 6.95
N LYS A 51 6.46 2.32 7.69
CA LYS A 51 7.74 2.94 7.29
C LYS A 51 8.85 2.17 8.00
N GLU A 52 9.78 1.62 7.24
CA GLU A 52 10.90 0.84 7.74
C GLU A 52 12.20 1.45 7.21
N GLU A 53 13.25 1.48 8.03
CA GLU A 53 14.60 1.78 7.54
C GLU A 53 15.13 0.57 6.79
N ILE A 54 15.45 0.76 5.51
CA ILE A 54 15.94 -0.31 4.64
C ILE A 54 17.26 0.12 4.04
N LYS A 55 18.21 -0.81 4.05
CA LYS A 55 19.47 -0.68 3.31
C LYS A 55 19.31 -1.40 1.98
N VAL A 56 19.21 -0.65 0.89
CA VAL A 56 19.21 -1.21 -0.47
C VAL A 56 20.48 -0.72 -1.16
N ASN A 57 21.32 -1.64 -1.63
CA ASN A 57 22.55 -1.31 -2.37
C ASN A 57 23.51 -0.31 -1.69
N GLY A 58 23.59 -0.34 -0.35
CA GLY A 58 24.45 0.54 0.43
C GLY A 58 23.85 1.90 0.80
N GLU A 59 22.70 2.27 0.21
CA GLU A 59 21.94 3.45 0.59
C GLU A 59 20.95 3.08 1.72
N GLN A 60 21.04 3.81 2.83
CA GLN A 60 20.12 3.67 3.96
C GLN A 60 19.04 4.73 3.81
N GLY A 61 17.78 4.31 3.80
CA GLY A 61 16.66 5.23 3.70
C GLY A 61 15.40 4.66 4.34
N VAL A 62 14.52 5.56 4.76
CA VAL A 62 13.18 5.20 5.23
C VAL A 62 12.32 4.91 4.00
N ARG A 63 11.82 3.69 3.89
CA ARG A 63 10.96 3.22 2.80
C ARG A 63 9.61 2.76 3.35
N MET A 64 8.57 2.90 2.55
CA MET A 64 7.25 2.37 2.83
C MET A 64 7.16 0.91 2.38
N ILE A 65 6.75 0.05 3.30
CA ILE A 65 6.57 -1.37 3.08
C ILE A 65 5.10 -1.72 3.20
N ALA A 66 4.57 -2.40 2.19
CA ALA A 66 3.27 -3.03 2.25
C ALA A 66 3.44 -4.52 2.55
N THR A 67 2.71 -5.02 3.56
CA THR A 67 2.70 -6.45 3.92
C THR A 67 1.28 -6.94 4.04
N LEU A 68 0.97 -8.08 3.43
CA LEU A 68 -0.30 -8.77 3.58
C LEU A 68 -0.12 -10.00 4.48
N THR A 69 -0.88 -10.03 5.57
CA THR A 69 -0.80 -11.11 6.58
C THR A 69 -2.12 -11.84 6.68
N THR A 70 -2.08 -13.12 7.06
CA THR A 70 -3.27 -13.92 7.33
C THR A 70 -3.69 -13.80 8.81
N PRO A 71 -5.00 -13.80 9.13
CA PRO A 71 -6.12 -13.63 8.18
C PRO A 71 -6.15 -12.21 7.59
N VAL A 72 -6.58 -12.09 6.33
CA VAL A 72 -6.66 -10.79 5.64
C VAL A 72 -7.64 -9.88 6.38
N ARG A 73 -7.21 -8.66 6.69
CA ARG A 73 -8.05 -7.64 7.34
C ARG A 73 -8.38 -6.54 6.36
N PHE A 74 -9.60 -6.56 5.84
CA PHE A 74 -10.09 -5.45 5.04
C PHE A 74 -10.42 -4.25 5.94
N PRO A 75 -10.24 -3.02 5.45
CA PRO A 75 -10.59 -1.82 6.20
C PRO A 75 -12.09 -1.84 6.51
N ASP A 76 -12.44 -1.68 7.78
CA ASP A 76 -13.83 -1.62 8.22
C ASP A 76 -14.50 -0.35 7.65
N PRO A 77 -15.58 -0.46 6.86
CA PRO A 77 -16.30 0.69 6.34
C PRO A 77 -16.85 1.61 7.43
N ALA A 78 -17.06 1.12 8.67
CA ALA A 78 -17.47 1.95 9.81
C ALA A 78 -16.34 2.87 10.32
N LEU A 79 -15.08 2.42 10.29
CA LEU A 79 -13.92 3.22 10.73
C LEU A 79 -13.56 4.34 9.75
N GLN A 80 -13.88 4.18 8.45
CA GLN A 80 -13.65 5.23 7.44
C GLN A 80 -14.51 6.48 7.64
N LYS A 81 -15.73 6.35 8.20
CA LYS A 81 -16.61 7.49 8.48
C LYS A 81 -16.10 8.38 9.63
N SER A 82 -15.37 7.81 10.58
CA SER A 82 -14.83 8.53 11.74
C SER A 82 -13.73 9.53 11.35
N ARG A 83 -12.85 9.15 10.41
CA ARG A 83 -11.75 10.01 9.93
C ARG A 83 -12.20 11.26 9.15
N GLN A 84 -13.42 11.31 8.62
CA GLN A 84 -13.95 12.51 7.97
C GLN A 84 -14.49 13.54 8.98
N LYS A 85 -14.86 13.11 10.20
CA LYS A 85 -15.39 14.03 11.23
C LYS A 85 -14.31 14.84 11.93
N SER A 86 -13.06 14.38 11.96
CA SER A 86 -11.96 15.08 12.65
C SER A 86 -11.33 16.23 11.86
N PHE A 87 -11.81 16.54 10.65
CA PHE A 87 -11.34 17.69 9.85
C PHE A 87 -12.34 18.87 9.85
N LEU A 88 -13.47 18.74 10.56
CA LEU A 88 -14.52 19.76 10.67
C LEU A 88 -14.83 20.09 12.15
N SER A 89 -13.82 20.05 13.02
CA SER A 89 -13.94 20.48 14.41
C SER A 89 -12.77 21.39 14.77
#